data_AF-A0A1H9EPC5-F1
#
_entry.id   AF-A0A1H9EPC5-F1
#
_cell.length_a   1.000
_cell.length_b   1.000
_cell.length_c   1.000
_cell.angle_alpha   90.00
_cell.angle_beta   90.00
_cell.angle_gamma   90.00
#
_symmetry.space_group_name_H-M   'P 1'
#
loop_
_entity.id
_entity.type
_entity.pdbx_description
1 polymer ?
#
loop_
_entity_poly.entity_id
_entity_poly.type
_entity_poly.pdbx_seq_one_letter_code
_entity_poly.pdbx_strand_id
1 'polypeptide(L)'
;MIRFVIAATALAGMAACSPGIPRLGNNMPADPMDRVAPPPTIEQPALLTAKERLVQGIEANGCELTTANAGAVLNDATISQAELGSLIPQLESEGRVEVSGDSSIRVVSDRCI
;
A
#
# COMPACT_ATOMS: atom_id res chain seq x y z
N MET A 1 -44.48 27.16 -4.27
CA MET A 1 -44.31 27.68 -2.89
C MET A 1 -43.02 27.03 -2.38
N ILE A 2 -41.90 27.65 -2.02
CA ILE A 2 -41.48 29.01 -1.63
C ILE A 2 -40.02 29.20 -2.11
N ARG A 3 -39.63 30.45 -2.39
CA ARG A 3 -38.30 30.91 -2.83
C ARG A 3 -37.51 31.46 -1.63
N PHE A 4 -36.22 31.15 -1.54
CA PHE A 4 -35.14 31.89 -0.83
C PHE A 4 -33.85 31.40 -1.51
N VAL A 5 -33.11 32.09 -2.39
CA VAL A 5 -32.52 33.44 -2.51
C VAL A 5 -31.50 33.80 -1.41
N ILE A 6 -30.27 34.07 -1.88
CA ILE A 6 -29.11 34.82 -1.29
C ILE A 6 -28.27 33.96 -0.29
N ALA A 7 -26.94 33.87 -0.32
CA ALA A 7 -25.92 34.85 -0.69
C ALA A 7 -24.61 34.22 -1.20
N ALA A 8 -23.98 34.91 -2.15
CA ALA A 8 -22.58 34.76 -2.51
C ALA A 8 -21.67 35.39 -1.45
N THR A 9 -20.56 34.74 -1.12
CA THR A 9 -19.36 35.40 -0.58
C THR A 9 -18.12 34.74 -1.16
N ALA A 10 -17.56 35.40 -2.16
CA ALA A 10 -16.18 35.25 -2.58
C ALA A 10 -15.29 36.06 -1.62
N LEU A 11 -14.17 35.51 -1.17
CA LEU A 11 -13.02 36.28 -0.72
C LEU A 11 -11.74 35.67 -1.28
N ALA A 12 -11.11 36.43 -2.17
CA ALA A 12 -9.73 36.29 -2.61
C ALA A 12 -8.80 36.99 -1.61
N GLY A 13 -7.58 36.48 -1.44
CA GLY A 13 -6.52 37.17 -0.69
C GLY A 13 -5.15 36.53 -0.95
N MET A 14 -4.33 37.19 -1.76
CA MET A 14 -2.92 36.84 -2.04
C MET A 14 -2.00 37.17 -0.86
N ALA A 15 -0.94 36.39 -0.67
CA ALA A 15 0.34 36.90 -0.14
C ALA A 15 1.50 35.93 -0.48
N ALA A 16 2.18 36.20 -1.59
CA ALA A 16 3.50 35.69 -1.89
C ALA A 16 4.54 36.79 -1.60
N CYS A 17 5.47 36.51 -0.70
CA CYS A 17 6.81 37.11 -0.52
C CYS A 17 7.57 36.13 0.40
N SER A 18 8.76 35.65 0.06
CA SER A 18 9.97 36.48 0.11
C SER A 18 11.06 36.03 -0.87
N PRO A 19 11.84 36.99 -1.41
CA PRO A 19 13.01 36.74 -2.24
C PRO A 19 14.21 36.26 -1.43
N GLY A 20 15.12 35.58 -2.13
CA GLY A 20 16.21 34.78 -1.58
C GLY A 20 17.23 35.53 -0.71
N ILE A 21 17.76 34.76 0.24
CA ILE A 21 19.00 35.04 0.96
C ILE A 21 20.19 34.77 0.03
N PRO A 22 21.04 35.77 -0.27
CA PRO A 22 22.32 35.50 -0.92
C PRO A 22 23.22 34.78 0.08
N ARG A 23 23.53 33.51 -0.20
CA ARG A 23 24.58 32.77 0.52
C ARG A 23 25.93 33.36 0.13
N LEU A 24 26.27 34.48 0.77
CA LEU A 24 27.63 35.00 0.83
C LEU A 24 28.49 33.92 1.48
N GLY A 25 29.61 33.65 0.82
CA GLY A 25 30.34 32.39 0.91
C GLY A 25 30.86 32.02 2.29
N ASN A 26 31.19 30.74 2.40
CA ASN A 26 32.30 30.26 3.21
C ASN A 26 32.85 28.99 2.55
N ASN A 27 34.08 29.10 2.05
CA ASN A 27 34.92 27.97 1.67
C ASN A 27 35.20 27.16 2.93
N MET A 28 34.42 26.10 3.16
CA MET A 28 34.71 25.11 4.18
C MET A 28 35.46 23.95 3.51
N PRO A 29 36.57 23.44 4.09
CA PRO A 29 37.22 22.24 3.60
C PRO A 29 36.23 21.07 3.57
N ALA A 30 36.23 20.29 2.49
CA ALA A 30 35.44 19.08 2.41
C ALA A 30 36.00 18.06 3.41
N ASP A 31 35.28 17.84 4.52
CA ASP A 31 35.53 16.71 5.41
C ASP A 31 35.42 15.39 4.64
N PRO A 32 36.26 14.39 4.97
CA PRO A 32 36.27 13.10 4.31
C PRO A 32 34.94 12.38 4.52
N MET A 33 34.41 11.84 3.42
CA MET A 33 33.06 11.30 3.28
C MET A 33 32.63 10.43 4.47
N ASP A 34 31.70 10.96 5.26
CA ASP A 34 30.83 10.18 6.13
C ASP A 34 30.24 9.03 5.30
N ARG A 35 30.49 7.80 5.73
CA ARG A 35 29.75 6.64 5.24
C ARG A 35 28.26 6.98 5.42
N VAL A 36 27.57 7.17 4.30
CA VAL A 36 26.11 7.18 4.28
C VAL A 36 25.67 5.84 4.84
N ALA A 37 25.23 5.84 6.10
CA ALA A 37 24.52 4.71 6.68
C ALA A 37 23.36 4.37 5.74
N PRO A 38 23.01 3.08 5.56
CA PRO A 38 21.84 2.73 4.79
C PRO A 38 20.66 3.56 5.30
N PRO A 39 19.85 4.15 4.41
CA PRO A 39 18.75 5.00 4.81
C PRO A 39 17.88 4.22 5.81
N PRO A 40 17.36 4.89 6.85
CA PRO A 40 16.50 4.23 7.82
C PRO A 40 15.40 3.50 7.07
N THR A 41 15.27 2.19 7.30
CA THR A 41 14.07 1.45 6.90
C THR A 41 12.92 2.15 7.59
N ILE A 42 12.19 2.98 6.85
CA ILE A 42 10.94 3.55 7.32
C ILE A 42 10.04 2.34 7.53
N GLU A 43 9.83 1.97 8.79
CA GLU A 43 8.73 1.10 9.18
C GLU A 43 7.46 1.82 8.73
N GLN A 44 6.98 1.45 7.54
CA GLN A 44 5.74 1.98 7.00
C GLN A 44 4.67 1.67 8.07
N PRO A 45 3.77 2.64 8.39
CA PRO A 45 2.62 2.36 9.24
C PRO A 45 2.00 1.06 8.75
N ALA A 46 1.64 0.13 9.63
CA ALA A 46 1.22 -1.25 9.32
C ALA A 46 0.02 -1.31 8.34
N LEU A 47 0.25 -0.90 7.10
CA LEU A 47 -0.49 -1.20 5.92
C LEU A 47 -0.20 -2.67 5.72
N LEU A 48 -1.24 -3.47 5.91
CA LEU A 48 -1.20 -4.92 5.72
C LEU A 48 -0.28 -5.25 4.54
N THR A 49 0.69 -6.12 4.80
CA THR A 49 1.61 -6.64 3.80
C THR A 49 0.81 -7.26 2.65
N ALA A 50 1.40 -7.36 1.46
CA ALA A 50 0.72 -7.97 0.30
C ALA A 50 0.20 -9.39 0.62
N LYS A 51 0.92 -10.13 1.47
CA LYS A 51 0.52 -11.43 2.01
C LYS A 51 -0.77 -11.36 2.83
N GLU A 52 -0.86 -10.40 3.75
CA GLU A 52 -2.05 -10.23 4.59
C GLU A 52 -3.26 -9.73 3.80
N ARG A 53 -3.05 -8.83 2.83
CA ARG A 53 -4.11 -8.38 1.92
C ARG A 53 -4.63 -9.52 1.05
N LEU A 54 -3.75 -10.38 0.56
CA LEU A 54 -4.13 -11.57 -0.20
C LEU A 54 -4.97 -12.53 0.63
N VAL A 55 -4.53 -12.83 1.86
CA VAL A 55 -5.29 -13.69 2.77
C VAL A 55 -6.68 -13.09 3.05
N GLN A 56 -6.78 -11.79 3.36
CA GLN A 56 -8.07 -11.13 3.53
C GLN A 56 -8.94 -11.18 2.27
N GLY A 57 -8.36 -10.97 1.10
CA GLY A 57 -9.09 -11.05 -0.18
C GLY A 57 -9.68 -12.44 -0.42
N ILE A 58 -8.93 -13.51 -0.10
CA ILE A 58 -9.43 -14.89 -0.23
C ILE A 58 -10.51 -15.17 0.83
N GLU A 59 -10.33 -14.73 2.07
CA GLU A 59 -11.33 -14.85 3.14
C GLU A 59 -12.66 -14.18 2.74
N ALA A 60 -12.60 -12.99 2.14
CA ALA A 60 -13.77 -12.27 1.68
C ALA A 60 -14.51 -12.97 0.53
N ASN A 61 -13.82 -13.85 -0.21
CA ASN A 61 -14.34 -14.57 -1.38
C ASN A 61 -14.68 -16.05 -1.08
N GLY A 62 -14.84 -16.40 0.19
CA GLY A 62 -15.29 -17.75 0.60
C GLY A 62 -14.15 -18.72 0.91
N CYS A 63 -12.99 -18.21 1.36
CA CYS A 63 -11.85 -18.99 1.83
C CYS A 63 -11.10 -19.80 0.78
N GLU A 64 -11.55 -19.79 -0.47
CA GLU A 64 -10.95 -20.53 -1.57
C GLU A 64 -10.71 -19.62 -2.77
N LEU A 65 -9.47 -19.61 -3.23
CA LEU A 65 -9.04 -18.98 -4.47
C LEU A 65 -9.16 -19.98 -5.61
N THR A 66 -9.96 -19.64 -6.60
CA THR A 66 -10.21 -20.41 -7.82
C THR A 66 -9.94 -19.53 -9.03
N THR A 67 -9.87 -20.13 -10.21
CA THR A 67 -9.76 -19.36 -11.46
C THR A 67 -10.96 -18.45 -11.71
N ALA A 68 -12.13 -18.77 -11.15
CA ALA A 68 -13.35 -17.99 -11.30
C ALA A 68 -13.35 -16.70 -10.47
N ASN A 69 -12.72 -16.71 -9.28
CA ASN A 69 -12.70 -15.55 -8.37
C ASN A 69 -11.32 -14.87 -8.26
N ALA A 70 -10.28 -15.41 -8.89
CA ALA A 70 -8.93 -14.85 -8.84
C ALA A 70 -8.87 -13.36 -9.21
N GLY A 71 -9.59 -12.92 -10.24
CA GLY A 71 -9.62 -11.50 -10.62
C GLY A 71 -10.19 -10.60 -9.52
N ALA A 72 -11.26 -11.04 -8.84
CA ALA A 72 -11.87 -10.30 -7.75
C ALA A 72 -10.95 -10.24 -6.53
N VAL A 73 -10.35 -11.37 -6.16
CA VAL A 73 -9.40 -11.47 -5.04
C VAL A 73 -8.16 -10.60 -5.26
N LEU A 74 -7.58 -10.63 -6.46
CA LEU A 74 -6.40 -9.82 -6.80
C LEU A 74 -6.71 -8.32 -6.71
N ASN A 75 -7.90 -7.92 -7.17
CA ASN A 75 -8.35 -6.54 -7.07
C ASN A 75 -8.57 -6.10 -5.62
N ASP A 76 -9.23 -6.94 -4.81
CA ASP A 76 -9.46 -6.68 -3.37
C ASP A 76 -8.13 -6.58 -2.60
N ALA A 77 -7.20 -7.49 -2.88
CA ALA A 77 -5.87 -7.49 -2.28
C ALA A 77 -4.97 -6.37 -2.83
N THR A 78 -5.38 -5.70 -3.90
CA THR A 78 -4.59 -4.71 -4.65
C THR A 78 -3.22 -5.28 -5.01
N ILE A 79 -3.19 -6.49 -5.56
CA ILE A 79 -1.97 -7.16 -6.02
C ILE A 79 -2.09 -7.59 -7.50
N SER A 80 -0.95 -7.77 -8.15
CA SER A 80 -0.91 -8.28 -9.52
C SER A 80 -0.87 -9.81 -9.57
N GLN A 81 -1.19 -10.39 -10.73
CA GLN A 81 -1.07 -11.85 -10.92
C GLN A 81 0.39 -12.34 -10.84
N ALA A 82 1.35 -11.52 -11.26
CA ALA A 82 2.77 -11.83 -11.09
C ALA A 82 3.17 -11.85 -9.60
N GLU A 83 2.63 -10.93 -8.81
CA GLU A 83 2.85 -10.89 -7.37
C GLU A 83 2.20 -12.09 -6.68
N LEU A 84 0.97 -12.47 -7.06
CA LEU A 84 0.31 -13.70 -6.60
C LEU A 84 1.23 -14.92 -6.74
N GLY A 85 1.81 -15.14 -7.92
CA GLY A 85 2.70 -16.28 -8.18
C GLY A 85 3.94 -16.30 -7.27
N SER A 86 4.38 -15.15 -6.77
CA SER A 86 5.47 -15.04 -5.79
C SER A 86 4.99 -15.22 -4.34
N LEU A 87 3.76 -14.80 -4.03
CA LEU A 87 3.19 -14.84 -2.67
C LEU A 87 2.65 -16.21 -2.27
N ILE A 88 2.05 -16.97 -3.19
CA ILE A 88 1.52 -18.31 -2.92
C ILE A 88 2.56 -19.26 -2.29
N PRO A 89 3.76 -19.47 -2.87
CA PRO A 89 4.74 -20.38 -2.29
C PRO A 89 5.26 -19.90 -0.91
N GLN A 90 5.30 -18.58 -0.68
CA GLN A 90 5.65 -18.04 0.63
C GLN A 90 4.56 -18.36 1.67
N LEU A 91 3.29 -18.11 1.32
CA LEU A 91 2.16 -18.40 2.19
C LEU A 91 2.00 -19.90 2.47
N GLU A 92 2.30 -20.75 1.49
CA GLU A 92 2.28 -22.20 1.64
C GLU A 92 3.38 -22.66 2.61
N SER A 93 4.60 -22.13 2.47
CA SER A 93 5.70 -22.40 3.41
C SER A 93 5.43 -21.92 4.84
N GLU A 94 4.59 -20.90 4.99
CA GLU A 94 4.11 -20.37 6.27
C GLU A 94 2.92 -21.16 6.85
N GLY A 95 2.36 -22.13 6.11
CA GLY A 95 1.16 -22.88 6.51
C GLY A 95 -0.12 -22.03 6.54
N ARG A 96 -0.13 -20.91 5.80
CA ARG A 96 -1.27 -19.98 5.74
C ARG A 96 -2.21 -20.24 4.58
N VAL A 97 -1.74 -20.99 3.58
CA VAL A 97 -2.57 -21.47 2.48
C VAL A 97 -2.20 -22.91 2.16
N GLU A 98 -3.17 -23.66 1.65
CA GLU A 98 -3.00 -25.02 1.18
C GLU A 98 -3.49 -25.13 -0.26
N VAL A 99 -2.67 -25.76 -1.11
CA VAL A 99 -3.07 -26.07 -2.49
C VAL A 99 -3.95 -27.31 -2.46
N SER A 100 -5.22 -27.13 -2.81
CA SER A 100 -6.16 -28.23 -3.02
C SER A 100 -5.95 -28.83 -4.43
N GLY A 101 -6.17 -30.14 -4.56
CA GLY A 101 -5.80 -30.93 -5.76
C GLY A 101 -6.41 -30.46 -7.08
N ASP A 102 -7.44 -29.62 -7.05
CA ASP A 102 -8.15 -29.07 -8.21
C ASP A 102 -7.58 -27.72 -8.71
N SER A 103 -6.33 -27.39 -8.36
CA SER A 103 -5.70 -26.08 -8.64
C SER A 103 -6.36 -24.90 -7.92
N SER A 104 -7.13 -25.17 -6.85
CA SER A 104 -7.63 -24.15 -5.96
C SER A 104 -6.71 -23.99 -4.75
N ILE A 105 -6.67 -22.79 -4.18
CA ILE A 105 -5.85 -22.47 -3.02
C ILE A 105 -6.78 -22.07 -1.88
N ARG A 106 -6.72 -22.79 -0.77
CA ARG A 106 -7.52 -22.52 0.42
C ARG A 106 -6.70 -21.75 1.44
N VAL A 107 -7.27 -20.73 2.05
CA VAL A 107 -6.64 -20.07 3.21
C VAL A 107 -6.83 -20.94 4.44
N VAL A 108 -5.74 -21.12 5.19
CA VAL A 108 -5.75 -21.72 6.52
C VAL A 108 -5.65 -20.58 7.53
N SER A 109 -6.80 -20.21 8.09
CA SER A 109 -6.91 -19.17 9.12
C SER A 109 -8.07 -19.49 10.04
N ASP A 110 -8.16 -18.81 11.20
CA ASP A 110 -9.28 -18.98 12.14
C ASP A 110 -10.66 -18.71 11.52
N ARG A 111 -10.72 -18.01 10.38
CA ARG A 111 -11.97 -17.73 9.65
C ARG A 111 -12.34 -18.81 8.62
N CYS A 112 -11.39 -19.68 8.27
CA CYS A 112 -11.46 -20.59 7.13
C CYS A 112 -11.19 -22.06 7.51
N ILE A 113 -11.58 -22.44 8.74
CA ILE A 113 -11.51 -23.79 9.33
C ILE A 113 -12.84 -24.55 9.27
#